data_AF-A0A0C9SP28-F1
#
_entry.id   AF-A0A0C9SP28-F1
#
_cell.length_a   1.000
_cell.length_b   1.000
_cell.length_c   1.000
_cell.angle_alpha   90.00
_cell.angle_beta   90.00
_cell.angle_gamma   90.00
#
_symmetry.space_group_name_H-M   'P 1'
#
loop_
_entity.id
_entity.type
_entity.pdbx_description
1 polymer ?
#
loop_
_entity_poly.entity_id
_entity_poly.type
_entity_poly.pdbx_seq_one_letter_code
_entity_poly.pdbx_strand_id
1 'polypeptide(L)'
;MKYHAARTALVSLSPLLDKEDWGLVLQPLKEEHIKAMKDLFEKETEGRKMLSWIWKTPSVTSNNGSKGNEDLHDSLHTKWCKARAHKLHWEEEVELLDKEQRHILVFLNWQAS
;
A
#
# COMPACT_ATOMS: atom_id res chain seq x y z
N MET A 1 -2.50 -9.57 -9.01
CA MET A 1 -1.75 -10.56 -9.83
C MET A 1 -0.25 -10.62 -9.54
N LYS A 2 0.49 -9.49 -9.46
CA LYS A 2 1.97 -9.50 -9.34
C LYS A 2 2.54 -10.23 -8.11
N TYR A 3 1.92 -10.06 -6.93
CA TYR A 3 2.38 -10.70 -5.69
C TYR A 3 2.27 -12.23 -5.72
N HIS A 4 1.15 -12.77 -6.18
CA HIS A 4 0.92 -14.22 -6.23
C HIS A 4 1.93 -14.91 -7.15
N ALA A 5 2.18 -14.35 -8.34
CA ALA A 5 3.16 -14.89 -9.26
C ALA A 5 4.59 -14.89 -8.67
N ALA A 6 5.00 -13.78 -8.04
CA ALA A 6 6.29 -13.68 -7.37
C ALA A 6 6.42 -14.68 -6.20
N ARG A 7 5.35 -14.86 -5.42
CA ARG A 7 5.31 -15.85 -4.34
C ARG A 7 5.44 -17.27 -4.87
N THR A 8 4.71 -17.63 -5.93
CA THR A 8 4.79 -18.95 -6.55
C THR A 8 6.20 -19.24 -7.04
N ALA A 9 6.86 -18.26 -7.67
CA ALA A 9 8.26 -18.39 -8.07
C ALA A 9 9.19 -18.55 -6.84
N LEU A 10 8.95 -17.83 -5.75
CA LEU A 10 9.71 -18.01 -4.51
C LEU A 10 9.52 -19.39 -3.89
N VAL A 11 8.31 -19.95 -3.89
CA VAL A 11 8.06 -21.33 -3.42
C VAL A 11 8.88 -22.35 -4.21
N SER A 12 8.98 -22.18 -5.54
CA SER A 12 9.74 -23.11 -6.38
C SER A 12 11.26 -22.91 -6.28
N LEU A 13 11.70 -21.67 -6.05
CA LEU A 13 13.12 -21.32 -6.01
C LEU A 13 13.73 -21.42 -4.60
N SER A 14 12.94 -21.32 -3.54
CA SER A 14 13.45 -21.36 -2.16
C SER A 14 14.25 -22.60 -1.78
N PRO A 15 13.85 -23.85 -2.14
CA PRO A 15 14.67 -25.02 -1.85
C PRO A 15 16.00 -25.03 -2.62
N LEU A 16 16.12 -24.24 -3.70
CA LEU A 16 17.33 -24.12 -4.49
C LEU A 16 18.28 -23.03 -3.96
N LEU A 17 17.74 -22.03 -3.25
CA LEU A 17 18.48 -20.90 -2.69
C LEU A 17 18.85 -21.06 -1.20
N ASP A 18 18.48 -22.18 -0.57
CA ASP A 18 18.71 -22.45 0.86
C ASP A 18 18.17 -21.33 1.77
N LYS A 19 17.03 -20.74 1.36
CA LYS A 19 16.33 -19.70 2.12
C LYS A 19 15.01 -20.27 2.60
N GLU A 20 14.92 -20.56 3.90
CA GLU A 20 13.73 -21.17 4.50
C GLU A 20 12.85 -20.13 5.24
N ASP A 21 13.44 -19.03 5.71
CA ASP A 21 12.77 -18.09 6.62
C ASP A 21 11.83 -17.07 5.96
N TRP A 22 11.84 -16.98 4.63
CA TRP A 22 11.02 -15.99 3.90
C TRP A 22 9.51 -16.28 4.03
N GLY A 23 9.13 -17.52 4.35
CA GLY A 23 7.73 -17.91 4.55
C GLY A 23 7.08 -17.30 5.80
N LEU A 24 7.89 -16.87 6.77
CA LEU A 24 7.43 -16.18 7.98
C LEU A 24 7.06 -14.72 7.69
N VAL A 25 7.80 -14.07 6.80
CA VAL A 25 7.65 -12.66 6.44
C VAL A 25 6.65 -12.47 5.31
N LEU A 26 6.72 -13.32 4.30
CA LEU A 26 5.80 -13.32 3.17
C LEU A 26 4.82 -14.47 3.44
N GLN A 27 3.58 -14.16 3.81
CA GLN A 27 2.51 -15.16 3.97
C GLN A 27 1.58 -15.20 2.74
N PRO A 28 0.73 -16.23 2.57
CA PRO A 28 -0.27 -16.23 1.52
C PRO A 28 -1.21 -15.02 1.61
N LEU A 29 -1.30 -14.27 0.52
CA LEU A 29 -2.22 -13.14 0.42
C LEU A 29 -3.61 -13.68 0.06
N LYS A 30 -4.49 -13.76 1.05
CA LYS A 30 -5.91 -14.02 0.82
C LYS A 30 -6.64 -12.71 0.64
N GLU A 31 -7.75 -12.73 -0.08
CA GLU A 31 -8.56 -11.53 -0.34
C GLU A 31 -9.10 -10.90 0.96
N GLU A 32 -9.34 -11.73 1.99
CA GLU A 32 -9.69 -11.29 3.34
C GLU A 32 -8.64 -10.43 4.04
N HIS A 33 -7.37 -10.50 3.60
CA HIS A 33 -6.27 -9.68 4.10
C HIS A 33 -6.15 -8.34 3.37
N ILE A 34 -6.74 -8.22 2.18
CA ILE A 34 -6.77 -6.97 1.39
C ILE A 34 -7.99 -6.17 1.83
N LYS A 35 -8.02 -5.80 3.12
CA LYS A 35 -9.03 -4.91 3.66
C LYS A 35 -8.43 -3.53 3.85
N ALA A 36 -9.24 -2.51 3.63
CA ALA A 36 -8.85 -1.17 4.03
C ALA A 36 -8.61 -1.21 5.55
N MET A 37 -7.55 -0.53 6.00
CA MET A 37 -7.20 -0.48 7.41
C MET A 37 -8.38 0.02 8.28
N LYS A 38 -9.24 0.88 7.70
CA LYS A 38 -10.51 1.34 8.27
C LYS A 38 -11.50 0.19 8.58
N ASP A 39 -11.60 -0.82 7.73
CA ASP A 39 -12.53 -1.95 7.89
C ASP A 39 -12.11 -2.90 9.02
N LEU A 40 -10.84 -2.86 9.44
CA LEU A 40 -10.37 -3.57 10.64
C LEU A 40 -10.81 -2.86 11.92
N PHE A 41 -10.86 -1.53 11.90
CA PHE A 41 -11.22 -0.73 13.07
C PHE A 41 -12.74 -0.66 13.33
N GLU A 42 -13.56 -0.79 12.29
CA GLU A 42 -15.03 -0.70 12.45
C GLU A 42 -15.68 -2.02 12.90
N LYS A 43 -15.02 -3.17 12.74
CA LYS A 43 -15.62 -4.49 12.99
C LYS A 43 -15.10 -5.26 14.20
N GLU A 44 -13.99 -4.86 14.81
CA GLU A 44 -13.40 -5.58 15.94
C GLU A 44 -13.60 -4.83 17.27
N THR A 45 -14.25 -5.51 18.23
CA THR A 45 -14.46 -5.06 19.60
C THR A 45 -13.11 -4.74 20.25
N GLU A 46 -13.03 -3.66 21.01
CA GLU A 46 -11.83 -2.93 21.43
C GLU A 46 -10.68 -3.77 22.05
N GLY A 47 -10.93 -5.02 22.48
CA GLY A 47 -9.93 -5.92 23.04
C GLY A 47 -9.18 -6.83 22.06
N ARG A 48 -9.55 -6.92 20.77
CA ARG A 48 -8.91 -7.88 19.84
C ARG A 48 -8.78 -7.35 18.42
N LYS A 49 -8.12 -6.20 18.25
CA LYS A 49 -7.72 -5.66 16.95
C LYS A 49 -6.63 -6.53 16.32
N MET A 50 -6.98 -7.50 15.47
CA MET A 50 -6.00 -8.35 14.77
C MET A 50 -5.68 -7.76 13.40
N LEU A 51 -4.68 -6.87 13.37
CA LEU A 51 -4.12 -6.35 12.13
C LEU A 51 -3.70 -7.49 11.19
N SER A 52 -4.06 -7.36 9.90
CA SER A 52 -3.62 -8.30 8.86
C SER A 52 -2.10 -8.33 8.80
N TRP A 53 -1.52 -9.51 8.55
CA TRP A 53 -0.07 -9.71 8.57
C TRP A 53 0.70 -8.80 7.61
N ILE A 54 0.07 -8.33 6.53
CA ILE A 54 0.65 -7.35 5.58
C ILE A 54 1.03 -6.03 6.25
N TRP A 55 0.46 -5.73 7.42
CA TRP A 55 0.74 -4.57 8.24
C TRP A 55 1.68 -4.87 9.42
N LYS A 56 2.06 -6.14 9.62
CA LYS A 56 3.00 -6.56 10.65
C LYS A 56 4.41 -6.51 10.07
N THR A 57 5.17 -5.45 10.36
CA THR A 57 6.57 -5.38 9.96
C THR A 57 7.45 -6.28 10.86
N PRO A 58 8.45 -7.01 10.32
CA PRO A 58 9.30 -7.91 11.11
C PRO A 58 10.07 -7.23 12.26
N SER A 59 10.30 -5.92 12.16
CA SER A 59 10.99 -5.15 13.20
C SER A 59 10.15 -4.90 14.46
N VAL A 60 8.84 -5.14 14.40
CA VAL A 60 7.87 -4.79 15.46
C VAL A 60 7.58 -5.97 16.39
N THR A 61 7.86 -7.21 15.99
CA THR A 61 7.56 -8.40 16.81
C THR A 61 8.67 -8.77 17.80
N SER A 62 9.83 -8.09 17.77
CA SER A 62 11.01 -8.50 18.56
C SER A 62 11.31 -7.66 19.81
N ASN A 63 10.52 -6.65 20.18
CA ASN A 63 10.81 -5.94 21.44
C ASN A 63 9.57 -5.36 22.12
N ASN A 64 9.34 -5.85 23.35
CA ASN A 64 8.62 -5.27 24.48
C ASN A 64 7.70 -4.05 24.24
N GLY A 65 6.40 -4.26 24.55
CA GLY A 65 5.54 -3.22 25.11
C GLY A 65 4.63 -2.51 24.10
N SER A 66 3.32 -2.74 24.24
CA SER A 66 2.20 -2.28 23.42
C SER A 66 2.09 -0.78 23.09
N LYS A 67 3.03 0.09 23.48
CA LYS A 67 2.89 1.55 23.33
C LYS A 67 3.65 2.13 22.13
N GLY A 68 4.81 1.58 21.77
CA GLY A 68 5.59 2.07 20.61
C GLY A 68 5.03 1.62 19.25
N ASN A 69 4.18 0.60 19.24
CA ASN A 69 3.63 0.01 18.01
C ASN A 69 2.44 0.81 17.46
N GLU A 70 1.70 1.51 18.32
CA GLU A 70 0.54 2.32 17.95
C GLU A 70 0.95 3.60 17.23
N ASP A 71 1.95 4.34 17.76
CA ASP A 71 2.47 5.56 17.13
C ASP A 71 3.12 5.30 15.76
N LEU A 72 3.84 4.17 15.62
CA LEU A 72 4.44 3.77 14.35
C LEU A 72 3.35 3.39 13.33
N HIS A 73 2.31 2.70 13.78
CA HIS A 73 1.17 2.30 12.95
C HIS A 73 0.39 3.52 12.45
N ASP A 74 0.14 4.51 13.31
CA ASP A 74 -0.52 5.76 12.95
C ASP A 74 0.30 6.60 11.97
N SER A 75 1.63 6.61 12.13
CA SER A 75 2.53 7.28 11.19
C SER A 75 2.48 6.65 9.79
N LEU A 76 2.39 5.31 9.71
CA LEU A 76 2.30 4.58 8.44
C LEU A 76 0.92 4.79 7.80
N HIS A 77 -0.15 4.76 8.60
CA HIS A 77 -1.50 5.03 8.14
C HIS A 77 -1.62 6.43 7.55
N THR A 78 -1.07 7.44 8.24
CA THR A 78 -1.03 8.82 7.75
C THR A 78 -0.27 8.93 6.42
N LYS A 79 0.88 8.26 6.29
CA LYS A 79 1.66 8.25 5.04
C LYS A 79 0.91 7.58 3.89
N TRP A 80 0.23 6.46 4.14
CA TRP A 80 -0.57 5.77 3.13
C TRP A 80 -1.77 6.59 2.68
N CYS A 81 -2.52 7.17 3.62
CA CYS A 81 -3.65 8.05 3.31
C CYS A 81 -3.21 9.26 2.49
N LYS A 82 -2.07 9.89 2.83
CA LYS A 82 -1.49 10.99 2.04
C LYS A 82 -1.08 10.54 0.64
N ALA A 83 -0.35 9.44 0.51
CA ALA A 83 0.07 8.92 -0.79
C ALA A 83 -1.12 8.54 -1.68
N ARG A 84 -2.18 7.96 -1.09
CA ARG A 84 -3.41 7.63 -1.80
C ARG A 84 -4.19 8.88 -2.21
N ALA A 85 -4.31 9.87 -1.33
CA ALA A 85 -4.93 11.15 -1.66
C ALA A 85 -4.18 11.86 -2.80
N HIS A 86 -2.84 11.89 -2.75
CA HIS A 86 -2.03 12.42 -3.84
C HIS A 86 -2.23 11.64 -5.14
N LYS A 87 -2.29 10.31 -5.10
CA LYS A 87 -2.57 9.51 -6.30
C LYS A 87 -3.92 9.88 -6.92
N LEU A 88 -4.97 9.97 -6.11
CA LEU A 88 -6.31 10.33 -6.58
C LEU A 88 -6.34 11.74 -7.14
N HIS A 89 -5.68 12.69 -6.49
CA HIS A 89 -5.62 14.07 -6.96
C HIS A 89 -4.80 14.21 -8.25
N TRP A 90 -3.66 13.52 -8.35
CA TRP A 90 -2.84 13.52 -9.56
C TRP A 90 -3.55 12.91 -10.76
N GLU A 91 -4.49 11.98 -10.56
CA GLU A 91 -5.33 11.48 -11.66
C GLU A 91 -6.21 12.60 -12.25
N GLU A 92 -6.83 13.44 -11.42
CA GLU A 92 -7.60 14.60 -11.87
C GLU A 92 -6.70 15.68 -12.50
N GLU A 93 -5.52 15.92 -11.93
CA GLU A 93 -4.58 16.94 -12.40
C GLU A 93 -3.99 16.59 -13.77
N VAL A 94 -3.75 15.30 -14.05
CA VAL A 94 -3.32 14.83 -15.37
C VAL A 94 -4.38 15.11 -16.44
N GLU A 95 -5.66 14.91 -16.12
CA GLU A 95 -6.75 15.23 -17.06
C GLU A 95 -6.90 16.75 -17.30
N LEU A 96 -6.68 17.57 -16.27
CA LEU A 96 -6.70 19.03 -16.40
C LEU A 96 -5.52 19.53 -17.24
N LEU A 97 -4.32 19.00 -17.02
CA LEU A 97 -3.12 19.38 -17.74
C LEU A 97 -3.25 19.12 -19.26
N ASP A 98 -3.83 17.98 -19.65
CA ASP A 98 -4.07 17.67 -21.06
C ASP A 98 -5.06 18.66 -21.71
N LYS A 99 -6.11 19.07 -21.00
CA LYS A 99 -7.05 20.10 -21.47
C LYS A 99 -6.36 21.45 -21.66
N GLU A 100 -5.54 21.86 -20.69
CA GLU A 100 -4.78 23.11 -20.74
C GLU A 100 -3.78 23.12 -21.91
N GLN A 101 -3.06 22.02 -22.14
CA GLN A 101 -2.15 21.90 -23.29
C GLN A 101 -2.86 22.15 -24.62
N ARG A 102 -4.07 21.58 -24.80
CA ARG A 102 -4.87 21.81 -26.01
C ARG A 102 -5.31 23.27 -26.13
N HIS A 103 -5.76 23.90 -25.04
CA HIS A 103 -6.13 25.31 -25.04
C HIS A 103 -4.95 26.23 -25.36
N ILE A 104 -3.77 25.95 -24.83
CA ILE A 104 -2.54 26.72 -25.13
C ILE A 104 -2.22 26.63 -26.63
N LEU A 105 -2.31 25.46 -27.25
CA LEU A 105 -2.08 25.31 -28.68
C LEU A 105 -3.07 26.11 -29.53
N VAL A 106 -4.36 26.07 -29.17
CA VAL A 106 -5.40 26.85 -29.86
C VAL A 106 -5.15 28.35 -29.71
N PHE A 107 -4.82 28.80 -28.50
CA PHE A 107 -4.51 30.20 -28.20
C PHE A 107 -3.29 30.69 -28.99
N LEU A 108 -2.21 29.91 -29.03
CA LEU A 108 -1.00 30.24 -29.79
C LEU A 108 -1.28 30.31 -31.30
N ASN A 109 -2.10 29.41 -31.84
CA ASN A 109 -2.49 29.44 -33.25
C ASN A 109 -3.35 30.66 -33.60
N TRP A 110 -4.27 31.04 -32.72
CA TRP A 110 -5.05 32.27 -32.88
C TRP A 110 -4.15 33.52 -32.81
N GLN A 111 -3.21 33.58 -31.87
CA GLN A 111 -2.29 34.71 -31.72
C GLN A 111 -1.32 34.84 -32.91
N ALA A 112 -1.03 33.74 -33.62
CA ALA A 112 -0.18 33.73 -34.80
C ALA A 112 -0.92 34.06 -36.11
N SER A 113 -2.25 34.20 -36.08
CA SER A 113 -3.11 34.61 -37.21
C SER A 113 -3.36 36.10 -37.19
#